data_AF-A0A5J4PQ90-F1
#
_entry.id   AF-A0A5J4PQ90-F1
#
_cell.length_a   1.000
_cell.length_b   1.000
_cell.length_c   1.000
_cell.angle_alpha   90.00
_cell.angle_beta   90.00
_cell.angle_gamma   90.00
#
_symmetry.space_group_name_H-M   'P 1'
#
loop_
_entity.id
_entity.type
_entity.pdbx_description
1 polymer ?
#
loop_
_entity_poly.entity_id
_entity_poly.type
_entity_poly.pdbx_seq_one_letter_code
_entity_poly.pdbx_strand_id
1 'polypeptide(L)'
;MILDSLTIARSRKHITNYYDTTSIGKFPKRNKPVSIESPLVDDNSIGYAHIADQLSLLNLSVYTPLNYVLPSRIEHYALLYDKTVKAGQGAKLRQIDREQSLQILMRINLLKRLESSVYSFRLTLDGIISLVEDALKSIEQGGSGNEYEGILAKINDENFDWESEWGDEENIIGRKVKIHIADMDKTRWREDLSSDLVLLKELMDKTSHIEKERDAKLRSLKELLDEKITHPFNTENKKVIIFTAFAGYC
;
A
#
# COMPACT_ATOMS: atom_id res chain seq x y z
N MET A 1 -33.93 23.07 7.69
CA MET A 1 -33.27 22.24 6.66
C MET A 1 -32.08 21.60 7.35
N ILE A 2 -32.21 20.33 7.79
CA ILE A 2 -31.31 19.63 8.73
C ILE A 2 -30.09 19.03 7.96
N LEU A 3 -29.62 19.73 6.92
CA LEU A 3 -28.52 19.25 6.07
C LEU A 3 -27.19 19.98 6.32
N ASP A 4 -27.17 20.96 7.22
CA ASP A 4 -25.98 21.74 7.57
C ASP A 4 -25.23 21.22 8.81
N SER A 5 -25.73 20.16 9.46
CA SER A 5 -25.05 19.52 10.60
C SER A 5 -24.16 18.33 10.20
N LEU A 6 -24.01 18.07 8.91
CA LEU A 6 -23.03 17.11 8.39
C LEU A 6 -21.72 17.87 8.17
N THR A 7 -20.63 17.41 8.76
CA THR A 7 -19.29 18.00 8.63
C THR A 7 -18.84 17.97 7.16
N ILE A 8 -19.20 18.98 6.39
CA ILE A 8 -18.72 19.14 5.02
C ILE A 8 -17.57 20.13 5.07
N ALA A 9 -16.37 19.68 4.73
CA ALA A 9 -15.22 20.56 4.52
C ALA A 9 -15.62 21.67 3.53
N ARG A 10 -15.64 22.93 3.99
CA ARG A 10 -15.94 24.10 3.14
C ARG A 10 -14.62 24.75 2.72
N SER A 11 -14.45 24.99 1.42
CA SER A 11 -13.28 25.71 0.92
C SER A 11 -13.29 27.17 1.42
N ARG A 12 -12.11 27.81 1.49
CA ARG A 12 -12.03 29.26 1.83
C ARG A 12 -12.94 30.09 0.93
N LYS A 13 -12.94 29.81 -0.38
CA LYS A 13 -13.80 30.49 -1.36
C LYS A 13 -15.29 30.33 -1.05
N HIS A 14 -15.71 29.13 -0.64
CA HIS A 14 -17.09 28.87 -0.23
C HIS A 14 -17.45 29.66 1.03
N ILE A 15 -16.58 29.66 2.04
CA ILE A 15 -16.83 30.43 3.27
C ILE A 15 -16.93 31.93 2.98
N THR A 16 -16.00 32.48 2.19
CA THR A 16 -15.98 33.92 1.86
C THR A 16 -17.17 34.35 1.00
N ASN A 17 -17.72 33.47 0.16
CA ASN A 17 -18.81 33.82 -0.75
C ASN A 17 -20.21 33.64 -0.16
N TYR A 18 -20.38 32.73 0.80
CA TYR A 18 -21.71 32.29 1.25
C TYR A 18 -21.98 32.49 2.74
N TYR A 19 -21.00 32.93 3.54
CA TYR A 19 -21.16 33.20 4.97
C TYR A 19 -20.78 34.64 5.31
N ASP A 20 -21.47 35.23 6.29
CA ASP A 20 -21.08 36.51 6.87
C ASP A 20 -19.85 36.31 7.77
N THR A 21 -18.69 36.83 7.32
CA THR A 21 -17.41 36.71 8.03
C THR A 21 -17.05 37.95 8.84
N THR A 22 -17.96 38.93 8.99
CA THR A 22 -17.67 40.19 9.70
C THR A 22 -17.20 39.98 11.14
N SER A 23 -17.75 38.99 11.85
CA SER A 23 -17.38 38.63 13.23
C SER A 23 -16.09 37.79 13.35
N ILE A 24 -15.63 37.17 12.26
CA ILE A 24 -14.54 36.18 12.24
C ILE A 24 -13.25 36.76 11.61
N GLY A 25 -13.37 37.83 10.83
CA GLY A 25 -12.24 38.48 10.15
C GLY A 25 -11.86 37.82 8.82
N LYS A 26 -10.68 38.17 8.28
CA LYS A 26 -10.17 37.64 7.01
C LYS A 26 -9.31 36.39 7.25
N PHE A 27 -9.34 35.46 6.29
CA PHE A 27 -8.41 34.33 6.31
C PHE A 27 -6.96 34.80 6.27
N PRO A 28 -6.04 34.13 7.00
CA PRO A 28 -4.63 34.47 6.99
C PRO A 28 -4.01 34.24 5.61
N LYS A 29 -3.08 35.12 5.24
CA LYS A 29 -2.26 34.98 4.03
C LYS A 29 -1.42 33.71 4.17
N ARG A 30 -1.56 32.79 3.22
CA ARG A 30 -0.81 31.53 3.19
C ARG A 30 0.61 31.81 2.71
N ASN A 31 1.62 31.32 3.44
CA ASN A 31 3.00 31.30 2.96
C ASN A 31 3.12 30.39 1.74
N LYS A 32 4.05 30.69 0.83
CA LYS A 32 4.31 29.81 -0.32
C LYS A 32 4.80 28.44 0.20
N PRO A 33 4.31 27.32 -0.36
CA PRO A 33 4.88 26.01 -0.06
C PRO A 33 6.38 25.99 -0.39
N VAL A 34 7.17 25.34 0.47
CA VAL A 34 8.59 25.04 0.22
C VAL A 34 8.65 23.57 -0.15
N SER A 35 9.23 23.26 -1.31
CA SER A 35 9.51 21.89 -1.72
C SER A 35 10.93 21.53 -1.29
N ILE A 36 11.06 20.43 -0.57
CA ILE A 36 12.35 19.91 -0.09
C ILE A 36 12.44 18.47 -0.59
N GLU A 37 13.44 18.21 -1.42
CA GLU A 37 13.80 16.86 -1.83
C GLU A 37 14.83 16.29 -0.84
N SER A 38 14.65 15.04 -0.43
CA SER A 38 15.54 14.37 0.51
C SER A 38 15.94 13.01 -0.06
N PRO A 39 17.23 12.63 -0.03
CA PRO A 39 17.62 11.25 -0.25
C PRO A 39 17.15 10.36 0.90
N LEU A 40 17.39 9.05 0.76
CA LEU A 40 17.17 8.05 1.82
C LEU A 40 18.20 8.21 2.95
N VAL A 41 19.47 8.35 2.55
CA VAL A 41 20.66 8.47 3.40
C VAL A 41 21.64 9.47 2.77
N ASP A 42 22.50 10.09 3.57
CA ASP A 42 23.44 11.13 3.09
C ASP A 42 24.63 10.58 2.30
N ASP A 43 25.02 9.32 2.57
CA ASP A 43 26.20 8.68 1.97
C ASP A 43 25.91 8.01 0.60
N ASN A 44 24.69 8.14 0.10
CA ASN A 44 24.20 7.50 -1.12
C ASN A 44 24.39 5.97 -1.14
N SER A 45 24.52 5.30 0.01
CA SER A 45 24.68 3.84 0.05
C SER A 45 23.47 3.10 -0.52
N ILE A 46 22.30 3.75 -0.52
CA ILE A 46 21.04 3.25 -1.07
C ILE A 46 20.15 4.43 -1.48
N GLY A 47 19.47 4.29 -2.62
CA GLY A 47 18.58 5.32 -3.17
C GLY A 47 17.23 4.77 -3.60
N TYR A 48 16.26 5.67 -3.75
CA TYR A 48 14.89 5.33 -4.17
C TYR A 48 14.85 4.59 -5.50
N ALA A 49 15.61 5.03 -6.50
CA ALA A 49 15.64 4.39 -7.83
C ALA A 49 16.11 2.93 -7.76
N HIS A 50 17.19 2.66 -7.01
CA HIS A 50 17.69 1.29 -6.81
C HIS A 50 16.62 0.39 -6.18
N ILE A 51 15.92 0.87 -5.15
CA ILE A 51 14.85 0.09 -4.51
C ILE A 51 13.68 -0.11 -5.48
N ALA A 52 13.28 0.93 -6.22
CA ALA A 52 12.20 0.83 -7.21
C ALA A 52 12.51 -0.20 -8.31
N ASP A 53 13.76 -0.26 -8.78
CA ASP A 53 14.21 -1.27 -9.73
C ASP A 53 14.09 -2.68 -9.15
N GLN A 54 14.51 -2.90 -7.91
CA GLN A 54 14.36 -4.20 -7.23
C GLN A 54 12.88 -4.58 -7.05
N LEU A 55 12.02 -3.62 -6.67
CA LEU A 55 10.58 -3.84 -6.53
C LEU A 55 9.92 -4.21 -7.86
N SER A 56 10.46 -3.74 -9.00
CA SER A 56 9.95 -4.07 -10.33
C SER A 56 10.19 -5.54 -10.72
N LEU A 57 11.21 -6.17 -10.14
CA LEU A 57 11.59 -7.57 -10.38
C LEU A 57 10.75 -8.57 -9.58
N LEU A 58 10.06 -8.12 -8.52
CA LEU A 58 9.21 -8.98 -7.72
C LEU A 58 8.04 -9.52 -8.55
N ASN A 59 7.85 -10.83 -8.57
CA ASN A 59 6.63 -11.44 -9.08
C ASN A 59 5.45 -11.05 -8.22
N LEU A 60 5.61 -10.91 -6.89
CA LEU A 60 4.50 -10.76 -5.95
C LEU A 60 3.45 -11.89 -6.15
N SER A 61 3.97 -13.09 -6.41
CA SER A 61 3.21 -14.29 -6.80
C SER A 61 2.23 -14.77 -5.73
N VAL A 62 2.49 -14.40 -4.48
CA VAL A 62 1.63 -14.67 -3.34
C VAL A 62 0.23 -14.04 -3.51
N TYR A 63 0.12 -12.91 -4.21
CA TYR A 63 -1.16 -12.21 -4.48
C TYR A 63 -1.93 -12.74 -5.69
N THR A 64 -1.33 -13.63 -6.49
CA THR A 64 -1.95 -14.16 -7.71
C THR A 64 -1.96 -15.69 -7.77
N PRO A 65 -2.43 -16.40 -6.71
CA PRO A 65 -2.37 -17.84 -6.67
C PRO A 65 -3.16 -18.51 -7.81
N LEU A 66 -4.20 -17.87 -8.39
CA LEU A 66 -4.93 -18.43 -9.53
C LEU A 66 -4.08 -18.55 -10.81
N ASN A 67 -3.00 -17.78 -10.94
CA ASN A 67 -2.05 -17.91 -12.07
C ASN A 67 -1.32 -19.25 -12.08
N TYR A 68 -1.34 -19.96 -10.95
CA TYR A 68 -0.64 -21.23 -10.74
C TYR A 68 -1.61 -22.42 -10.70
N VAL A 69 -2.91 -22.23 -10.95
CA VAL A 69 -3.86 -23.33 -11.07
C VAL A 69 -3.58 -24.15 -12.34
N LEU A 70 -3.58 -25.47 -12.22
CA LEU A 70 -3.38 -26.39 -13.33
C LEU A 70 -4.45 -26.20 -14.41
N PRO A 71 -4.11 -26.33 -15.71
CA PRO A 71 -5.06 -26.10 -16.81
C PRO A 71 -6.39 -26.85 -16.68
N SER A 72 -6.37 -28.08 -16.17
CA SER A 72 -7.55 -28.92 -15.97
C SER A 72 -8.49 -28.44 -14.86
N ARG A 73 -8.05 -27.50 -14.01
CA ARG A 73 -8.80 -27.00 -12.84
C ARG A 73 -9.23 -25.54 -12.99
N ILE A 74 -8.78 -24.83 -14.04
CA ILE A 74 -9.11 -23.42 -14.27
C ILE A 74 -10.62 -23.20 -14.34
N GLU A 75 -11.35 -24.02 -15.12
CA GLU A 75 -12.80 -23.87 -15.27
C GLU A 75 -13.56 -24.07 -13.95
N HIS A 76 -13.08 -25.00 -13.11
CA HIS A 76 -13.64 -25.24 -11.78
C HIS A 76 -13.57 -23.97 -10.91
N TYR A 77 -12.40 -23.34 -10.81
CA TYR A 77 -12.22 -22.13 -10.01
C TYR A 77 -12.91 -20.89 -10.61
N ALA A 78 -12.98 -20.81 -11.94
CA ALA A 78 -13.75 -19.77 -12.62
C ALA A 78 -15.25 -19.87 -12.26
N LEU A 79 -15.83 -21.08 -12.23
CA LEU A 79 -17.22 -21.27 -11.81
C LEU A 79 -17.47 -20.90 -10.35
N LEU A 80 -16.48 -21.07 -9.47
CA LEU A 80 -16.59 -20.72 -8.05
C LEU A 80 -16.48 -19.21 -7.79
N TYR A 81 -15.59 -18.51 -8.51
CA TYR A 81 -15.15 -17.17 -8.13
C TYR A 81 -15.46 -16.06 -9.15
N ASP A 82 -15.75 -16.38 -10.41
CA ASP A 82 -16.13 -15.37 -11.40
C ASP A 82 -17.54 -14.85 -11.14
N LYS A 83 -17.75 -13.55 -11.36
CA LYS A 83 -19.07 -12.92 -11.24
C LYS A 83 -19.59 -12.54 -12.62
N THR A 84 -20.86 -12.88 -12.90
CA THR A 84 -21.59 -12.34 -14.05
C THR A 84 -22.27 -11.04 -13.62
N VAL A 85 -21.93 -9.91 -14.25
CA VAL A 85 -22.62 -8.64 -13.98
C VAL A 85 -23.97 -8.62 -14.69
N LYS A 86 -25.05 -8.35 -13.94
CA LYS A 86 -26.44 -8.39 -14.43
C LYS A 86 -26.85 -7.19 -15.30
N ALA A 87 -25.95 -6.28 -15.66
CA ALA A 87 -26.25 -5.12 -16.51
C ALA A 87 -25.81 -5.35 -17.97
N GLY A 88 -26.57 -6.15 -18.70
CA GLY A 88 -26.82 -5.93 -20.14
C GLY A 88 -25.77 -6.31 -21.19
N GLN A 89 -24.53 -6.70 -20.87
CA GLN A 89 -23.52 -7.03 -21.92
C GLN A 89 -22.76 -8.35 -21.74
N GLY A 90 -23.14 -9.21 -20.78
CA GLY A 90 -22.52 -10.54 -20.64
C GLY A 90 -21.03 -10.52 -20.24
N ALA A 91 -20.50 -9.36 -19.82
CA ALA A 91 -19.14 -9.25 -19.30
C ALA A 91 -18.99 -10.10 -18.03
N LYS A 92 -18.00 -11.00 -18.01
CA LYS A 92 -17.61 -11.77 -16.83
C LYS A 92 -16.49 -11.02 -16.11
N LEU A 93 -16.70 -10.72 -14.84
CA LEU A 93 -15.66 -10.14 -13.98
C LEU A 93 -14.88 -11.31 -13.36
N ARG A 94 -13.71 -11.60 -13.95
CA ARG A 94 -12.90 -12.78 -13.61
C ARG A 94 -12.12 -12.53 -12.32
N GLN A 95 -12.02 -13.54 -11.47
CA GLN A 95 -11.25 -13.41 -10.23
C GLN A 95 -9.75 -13.25 -10.50
N ILE A 96 -9.22 -13.90 -11.55
CA ILE A 96 -7.81 -13.77 -11.93
C ILE A 96 -7.42 -12.33 -12.28
N ASP A 97 -8.31 -11.57 -12.93
CA ASP A 97 -8.07 -10.16 -13.29
C ASP A 97 -8.04 -9.27 -12.03
N ARG A 98 -8.83 -9.63 -11.00
CA ARG A 98 -8.80 -8.93 -9.70
C ARG A 98 -7.50 -9.20 -8.94
N GLU A 99 -7.04 -10.45 -8.94
CA GLU A 99 -5.75 -10.79 -8.32
C GLU A 99 -4.59 -10.05 -8.99
N GLN A 100 -4.60 -9.93 -10.33
CA GLN A 100 -3.62 -9.12 -11.06
C GLN A 100 -3.71 -7.62 -10.69
N SER A 101 -4.92 -7.09 -10.56
CA SER A 101 -5.14 -5.70 -10.12
C SER A 101 -4.60 -5.47 -8.71
N LEU A 102 -4.84 -6.44 -7.80
CA LEU A 102 -4.31 -6.45 -6.45
C LEU A 102 -2.77 -6.50 -6.43
N GLN A 103 -2.16 -7.36 -7.25
CA GLN A 103 -0.71 -7.44 -7.37
C GLN A 103 -0.09 -6.09 -7.78
N ILE A 104 -0.67 -5.41 -8.76
CA ILE A 104 -0.25 -4.07 -9.19
C ILE A 104 -0.42 -3.07 -8.05
N LEU A 105 -1.57 -3.09 -7.36
CA LEU A 105 -1.85 -2.23 -6.21
C LEU A 105 -0.82 -2.43 -5.11
N MET A 106 -0.44 -3.67 -4.81
CA MET A 106 0.55 -3.99 -3.79
C MET A 106 1.95 -3.48 -4.13
N ARG A 107 2.33 -3.56 -5.41
CA ARG A 107 3.58 -2.95 -5.88
C ARG A 107 3.58 -1.44 -5.72
N ILE A 108 2.47 -0.77 -6.08
CA ILE A 108 2.31 0.66 -5.86
C ILE A 108 2.40 0.97 -4.35
N ASN A 109 1.71 0.20 -3.50
CA ASN A 109 1.72 0.40 -2.06
C ASN A 109 3.13 0.35 -1.48
N LEU A 110 3.96 -0.62 -1.90
CA LEU A 110 5.37 -0.68 -1.48
C LEU A 110 6.15 0.60 -1.82
N LEU A 111 5.96 1.15 -3.03
CA LEU A 111 6.57 2.43 -3.42
C LEU A 111 6.06 3.59 -2.56
N LYS A 112 4.74 3.67 -2.33
CA LYS A 112 4.15 4.69 -1.46
C LYS A 112 4.72 4.64 -0.04
N ARG A 113 4.86 3.43 0.50
CA ARG A 113 5.36 3.21 1.86
C ARG A 113 6.82 3.62 1.96
N LEU A 114 7.63 3.34 0.94
CA LEU A 114 9.02 3.80 0.83
C LEU A 114 9.12 5.33 0.81
N GLU A 115 8.32 5.99 -0.03
CA GLU A 115 8.32 7.45 -0.13
C GLU A 115 7.83 8.12 1.16
N SER A 116 6.90 7.49 1.87
CA SER A 116 6.38 8.00 3.14
C SER A 116 7.43 7.91 4.25
N SER A 117 7.93 6.71 4.53
CA SER A 117 8.92 6.43 5.57
C SER A 117 9.60 5.08 5.34
N VAL A 118 10.93 5.04 5.51
CA VAL A 118 11.67 3.77 5.47
C VAL A 118 11.16 2.79 6.54
N TYR A 119 10.72 3.29 7.70
CA TYR A 119 10.13 2.45 8.73
C TYR A 119 8.82 1.79 8.27
N SER A 120 7.89 2.56 7.70
CA SER A 120 6.63 2.04 7.16
C SER A 120 6.87 1.05 6.02
N PHE A 121 7.86 1.30 5.17
CA PHE A 121 8.26 0.37 4.12
C PHE A 121 8.73 -0.99 4.67
N ARG A 122 9.58 -0.98 5.69
CA ARG A 122 10.03 -2.22 6.34
C ARG A 122 8.88 -3.01 6.96
N LEU A 123 7.93 -2.34 7.62
CA LEU A 123 6.74 -3.02 8.15
C LEU A 123 5.94 -3.71 7.03
N THR A 124 5.76 -3.05 5.89
CA THR A 124 5.09 -3.66 4.73
C THR A 124 5.89 -4.85 4.17
N LEU A 125 7.21 -4.73 4.04
CA LEU A 125 8.06 -5.85 3.61
C LEU A 125 7.94 -7.06 4.54
N ASP A 126 7.96 -6.85 5.86
CA ASP A 126 7.84 -7.91 6.86
C ASP A 126 6.52 -8.69 6.75
N GLY A 127 5.41 -7.96 6.55
CA GLY A 127 4.11 -8.56 6.28
C GLY A 127 4.11 -9.42 5.01
N ILE A 128 4.70 -8.92 3.91
CA ILE A 128 4.78 -9.68 2.65
C ILE A 128 5.68 -10.91 2.80
N ILE A 129 6.83 -10.78 3.47
CA ILE A 129 7.74 -11.89 3.77
C ILE A 129 6.97 -12.99 4.52
N SER A 130 6.23 -12.62 5.56
CA SER A 130 5.42 -13.56 6.34
C SER A 130 4.38 -14.28 5.47
N LEU A 131 3.71 -13.56 4.56
CA LEU A 131 2.75 -14.14 3.62
C LEU A 131 3.41 -15.14 2.66
N VAL A 132 4.60 -14.82 2.15
CA VAL A 132 5.37 -15.68 1.23
C VAL A 132 5.86 -16.93 1.96
N GLU A 133 6.42 -16.79 3.16
CA GLU A 133 6.89 -17.91 3.98
C GLU A 133 5.76 -18.87 4.34
N ASP A 134 4.58 -18.34 4.70
CA ASP A 134 3.39 -19.13 4.95
C ASP A 134 2.88 -19.88 3.70
N ALA A 135 2.95 -19.25 2.52
CA ALA A 135 2.57 -19.89 1.27
C ALA A 135 3.53 -21.04 0.93
N LEU A 136 4.85 -20.81 1.06
CA LEU A 136 5.87 -21.85 0.88
C LEU A 136 5.65 -23.03 1.83
N LYS A 137 5.40 -22.76 3.12
CA LYS A 137 5.09 -23.79 4.13
C LYS A 137 3.83 -24.58 3.77
N SER A 138 2.80 -23.91 3.24
CA SER A 138 1.56 -24.55 2.79
C SER A 138 1.80 -25.49 1.60
N ILE A 139 2.72 -25.15 0.68
CA ILE A 139 3.13 -26.03 -0.42
C ILE A 139 3.91 -27.25 0.11
N GLU A 140 4.80 -27.05 1.08
CA GLU A 140 5.63 -28.12 1.68
C GLU A 140 4.81 -29.15 2.48
N GLN A 141 3.79 -28.71 3.22
CA GLN A 141 2.96 -29.58 4.05
C GLN A 141 2.05 -30.53 3.24
N GLY A 142 2.02 -30.42 1.91
CA GLY A 142 1.68 -31.52 1.02
C GLY A 142 0.21 -31.99 1.04
N GLY A 143 -0.67 -31.26 0.34
CA GLY A 143 -1.70 -31.77 -0.56
C GLY A 143 -2.82 -32.73 -0.05
N SER A 144 -2.75 -33.27 1.15
CA SER A 144 -3.75 -34.21 1.68
C SER A 144 -4.75 -33.46 2.55
N GLY A 145 -5.59 -32.66 1.90
CA GLY A 145 -6.74 -31.98 2.54
C GLY A 145 -6.56 -30.50 2.88
N ASN A 146 -5.39 -29.90 2.68
CA ASN A 146 -5.18 -28.48 2.99
C ASN A 146 -5.51 -27.60 1.77
N GLU A 147 -6.62 -26.88 1.87
CA GLU A 147 -6.91 -25.69 1.07
C GLU A 147 -5.89 -24.60 1.43
N TYR A 148 -5.25 -24.01 0.42
CA TYR A 148 -4.62 -22.71 0.60
C TYR A 148 -5.72 -21.66 0.57
N GLU A 149 -5.91 -20.99 1.71
CA GLU A 149 -6.71 -19.78 1.75
C GLU A 149 -5.84 -18.65 1.18
N GLY A 150 -6.28 -18.11 0.04
CA GLY A 150 -5.67 -16.94 -0.59
C GLY A 150 -5.55 -15.78 0.38
N ILE A 151 -4.61 -14.88 0.10
CA ILE A 151 -4.19 -13.78 1.00
C ILE A 151 -5.37 -12.97 1.56
N LEU A 152 -6.48 -12.87 0.84
CA LEU A 152 -7.69 -12.16 1.27
C LEU A 152 -8.31 -12.73 2.55
N ALA A 153 -8.01 -13.99 2.89
CA ALA A 153 -8.33 -14.59 4.17
C ALA A 153 -7.51 -14.03 5.34
N LYS A 154 -6.29 -13.54 5.04
CA LYS A 154 -5.26 -13.11 5.98
C LYS A 154 -5.14 -11.57 6.06
N ILE A 155 -5.64 -10.84 5.07
CA ILE A 155 -5.69 -9.36 5.05
C ILE A 155 -6.65 -8.78 6.09
N ASN A 156 -7.63 -9.56 6.57
CA ASN A 156 -8.52 -9.16 7.68
C ASN A 156 -7.83 -9.09 9.06
N ASP A 157 -6.52 -9.32 9.13
CA ASP A 157 -5.74 -9.12 10.34
C ASP A 157 -5.40 -7.62 10.46
N GLU A 158 -5.68 -7.01 11.62
CA GLU A 158 -5.57 -5.57 11.91
C GLU A 158 -4.16 -4.99 11.64
N ASN A 159 -3.18 -5.86 11.40
CA ASN A 159 -1.79 -5.52 11.08
C ASN A 159 -1.54 -5.17 9.60
N PHE A 160 -2.46 -5.49 8.69
CA PHE A 160 -2.33 -5.04 7.31
C PHE A 160 -2.94 -3.64 7.20
N ASP A 161 -2.09 -2.62 7.25
CA ASP A 161 -2.48 -1.21 7.10
C ASP A 161 -2.99 -0.95 5.68
N TRP A 162 -4.24 -1.37 5.44
CA TRP A 162 -5.00 -1.13 4.22
C TRP A 162 -5.45 0.33 4.26
N GLU A 163 -4.98 1.14 3.31
CA GLU A 163 -5.50 2.50 3.20
C GLU A 163 -7.00 2.40 2.87
N SER A 164 -7.85 2.85 3.77
CA SER A 164 -9.31 2.88 3.59
C SER A 164 -9.78 3.80 2.44
N GLU A 165 -8.86 4.56 1.84
CA GLU A 165 -9.11 5.48 0.74
C GLU A 165 -9.43 4.79 -0.60
N TRP A 166 -9.17 3.49 -0.74
CA TRP A 166 -9.26 2.83 -2.05
C TRP A 166 -10.68 2.49 -2.52
N GLY A 167 -11.72 2.60 -1.69
CA GLY A 167 -13.12 2.35 -2.08
C GLY A 167 -13.65 1.00 -1.59
N ASP A 168 -14.70 0.48 -2.26
CA ASP A 168 -15.41 -0.72 -1.81
C ASP A 168 -14.51 -1.97 -1.91
N GLU A 169 -14.08 -2.47 -0.74
CA GLU A 169 -13.06 -3.49 -0.54
C GLU A 169 -13.31 -4.75 -1.39
N GLU A 170 -14.57 -5.23 -1.44
CA GLU A 170 -14.93 -6.44 -2.21
C GLU A 170 -14.74 -6.26 -3.74
N ASN A 171 -14.84 -5.03 -4.25
CA ASN A 171 -14.70 -4.78 -5.69
C ASN A 171 -13.23 -4.71 -6.13
N ILE A 172 -12.33 -4.30 -5.23
CA ILE A 172 -10.89 -4.13 -5.52
C ILE A 172 -10.14 -5.42 -5.19
N ILE A 173 -10.49 -6.03 -4.07
CA ILE A 173 -9.80 -7.16 -3.49
C ILE A 173 -10.42 -8.49 -3.96
N GLY A 174 -11.73 -8.52 -4.19
CA GLY A 174 -12.46 -9.76 -4.51
C GLY A 174 -12.89 -10.52 -3.25
N ARG A 175 -13.24 -11.81 -3.40
CA ARG A 175 -13.67 -12.68 -2.29
C ARG A 175 -12.52 -13.52 -1.76
N LYS A 176 -12.59 -13.95 -0.50
CA LYS A 176 -11.72 -15.01 0.05
C LYS A 176 -11.67 -16.23 -0.89
N VAL A 177 -10.57 -16.37 -1.62
CA VAL A 177 -10.30 -17.46 -2.55
C VAL A 177 -9.71 -18.63 -1.76
N LYS A 178 -10.18 -19.85 -2.00
CA LYS A 178 -9.57 -21.07 -1.46
C LYS A 178 -9.22 -21.98 -2.61
N ILE A 179 -7.96 -22.41 -2.67
CA ILE A 179 -7.46 -23.25 -3.76
C ILE A 179 -6.88 -24.50 -3.12
N HIS A 180 -7.31 -25.67 -3.58
CA HIS A 180 -6.65 -26.90 -3.18
C HIS A 180 -5.21 -26.89 -3.72
N ILE A 181 -4.23 -27.04 -2.85
CA ILE A 181 -2.81 -27.10 -3.24
C ILE A 181 -2.53 -28.20 -4.28
N ALA A 182 -3.33 -29.27 -4.27
CA ALA A 182 -3.25 -30.35 -5.25
C ALA A 182 -3.61 -29.91 -6.69
N ASP A 183 -4.36 -28.82 -6.84
CA ASP A 183 -4.79 -28.27 -8.12
C ASP A 183 -3.82 -27.24 -8.69
N MET A 184 -2.68 -27.01 -8.02
CA MET A 184 -1.71 -25.98 -8.38
C MET A 184 -0.44 -26.59 -8.98
N ASP A 185 0.18 -25.86 -9.91
CA ASP A 185 1.57 -26.04 -10.29
C ASP A 185 2.48 -25.57 -9.15
N LYS A 186 2.63 -26.46 -8.17
CA LYS A 186 3.43 -26.23 -6.95
C LYS A 186 4.90 -25.94 -7.24
N THR A 187 5.43 -26.49 -8.34
CA THR A 187 6.84 -26.30 -8.69
C THR A 187 7.05 -24.87 -9.12
N ARG A 188 6.30 -24.42 -10.13
CA ARG A 188 6.39 -23.05 -10.64
C ARG A 188 6.05 -22.02 -9.56
N TRP A 189 5.01 -22.27 -8.75
CA TRP A 189 4.64 -21.31 -7.70
C TRP A 189 5.71 -21.20 -6.61
N ARG A 190 6.30 -22.33 -6.20
CA ARG A 190 7.41 -22.33 -5.24
C ARG A 190 8.62 -21.56 -5.78
N GLU A 191 8.96 -21.73 -7.06
CA GLU A 191 10.08 -21.01 -7.69
C GLU A 191 9.87 -19.49 -7.64
N ASP A 192 8.69 -19.02 -8.05
CA ASP A 192 8.37 -17.59 -8.04
C ASP A 192 8.31 -17.02 -6.62
N LEU A 193 7.69 -17.73 -5.67
CA LEU A 193 7.66 -17.35 -4.25
C LEU A 193 9.06 -17.31 -3.62
N SER A 194 9.92 -18.26 -3.96
CA SER A 194 11.28 -18.30 -3.43
C SER A 194 12.12 -17.16 -4.00
N SER A 195 11.94 -16.84 -5.29
CA SER A 195 12.58 -15.67 -5.91
C SER A 195 12.11 -14.37 -5.27
N ASP A 196 10.80 -14.22 -5.02
CA ASP A 196 10.24 -13.08 -4.29
C ASP A 196 10.86 -12.97 -2.88
N LEU A 197 10.94 -14.07 -2.14
CA LEU A 197 11.46 -14.09 -0.77
C LEU A 197 12.92 -13.61 -0.68
N VAL A 198 13.76 -14.02 -1.63
CA VAL A 198 15.16 -13.60 -1.69
C VAL A 198 15.25 -12.08 -1.86
N LEU A 199 14.55 -11.52 -2.84
CA LEU A 199 14.55 -10.08 -3.12
C LEU A 199 13.96 -9.28 -1.96
N LEU A 200 12.86 -9.76 -1.36
CA LEU A 200 12.24 -9.11 -0.20
C LEU A 200 13.18 -9.07 1.02
N LYS A 201 13.89 -10.17 1.30
CA LYS A 201 14.88 -10.23 2.39
C LYS A 201 16.09 -9.35 2.13
N GLU A 202 16.56 -9.28 0.88
CA GLU A 202 17.63 -8.35 0.51
C GLU A 202 17.21 -6.88 0.69
N LEU A 203 15.98 -6.53 0.29
CA LEU A 203 15.43 -5.19 0.51
C LEU A 203 15.27 -4.87 2.00
N MET A 204 14.81 -5.84 2.79
CA MET A 204 14.72 -5.71 4.25
C MET A 204 16.10 -5.44 4.87
N ASP A 205 17.10 -6.24 4.53
CA ASP A 205 18.47 -6.11 5.04
C ASP A 205 19.07 -4.75 4.69
N LYS A 206 19.03 -4.37 3.41
CA LYS A 206 19.54 -3.08 2.92
C LYS A 206 18.90 -1.88 3.60
N THR A 207 17.59 -1.95 3.87
CA THR A 207 16.87 -0.85 4.53
C THR A 207 16.94 -0.92 6.05
N SER A 208 17.30 -2.04 6.65
CA SER A 208 17.44 -2.20 8.11
C SER A 208 18.51 -1.28 8.69
N HIS A 209 19.57 -1.01 7.93
CA HIS A 209 20.67 -0.13 8.31
C HIS A 209 20.30 1.36 8.33
N ILE A 210 19.12 1.74 7.82
CA ILE A 210 18.62 3.11 7.87
C ILE A 210 17.85 3.29 9.19
N GLU A 211 18.61 3.47 10.26
CA GLU A 211 18.11 3.84 11.58
C GLU A 211 17.73 5.32 11.63
N LYS A 212 17.10 5.76 12.73
CA LYS A 212 16.54 7.13 12.88
C LYS A 212 17.57 8.23 12.64
N GLU A 213 18.83 7.95 12.94
CA GLU A 213 19.98 8.85 12.83
C GLU A 213 20.52 8.92 11.39
N ARG A 214 20.30 7.87 10.59
CA ARG A 214 20.72 7.79 9.19
C ARG A 214 19.61 8.17 8.19
N ASP A 215 18.35 8.20 8.62
CA ASP A 215 17.21 8.63 7.80
C ASP A 215 17.28 10.15 7.55
N ALA A 216 17.72 10.53 6.34
CA ALA A 216 17.92 11.94 5.97
C ALA A 216 16.62 12.74 5.94
N LYS A 217 15.49 12.12 5.56
CA LYS A 217 14.17 12.77 5.53
C LYS A 217 13.69 13.07 6.94
N LEU A 218 13.82 12.11 7.85
CA LEU A 218 13.42 12.27 9.26
C LEU A 218 14.29 13.33 9.96
N ARG A 219 15.60 13.33 9.72
CA ARG A 219 16.52 14.33 10.27
C ARG A 219 16.17 15.73 9.77
N SER A 220 16.01 15.90 8.46
CA SER A 220 15.63 17.19 7.86
C SER A 220 14.28 17.69 8.37
N LEU A 221 13.30 16.80 8.57
CA LEU A 221 12.02 17.14 9.17
C LEU A 221 12.17 17.64 10.60
N LYS A 222 12.97 16.97 11.43
CA LYS A 222 13.23 17.40 12.81
C LYS A 222 13.89 18.77 12.86
N GLU A 223 14.92 19.00 12.02
CA GLU A 223 15.58 20.30 11.91
C GLU A 223 14.57 21.42 11.54
N LEU A 224 13.67 21.16 10.60
CA LEU A 224 12.62 22.11 10.21
C LEU A 224 11.61 22.40 11.35
N LEU A 225 11.25 21.37 12.12
CA LEU A 225 10.36 21.52 13.27
C LEU A 225 11.03 22.32 14.39
N ASP A 226 12.30 22.05 14.67
CA ASP A 226 13.09 22.75 15.68
C ASP A 226 13.22 24.24 15.33
N GLU A 227 13.50 24.55 14.06
CA GLU A 227 13.54 25.94 13.57
C GLU A 227 12.16 26.63 13.72
N LYS A 228 11.06 25.94 13.39
CA LYS A 228 9.70 26.48 13.58
C LYS A 228 9.37 26.78 15.05
N ILE A 229 9.89 25.98 15.97
CA ILE A 229 9.63 26.06 17.42
C ILE A 229 10.49 27.15 18.08
N THR A 230 11.76 27.25 17.68
CA THR A 230 12.74 28.20 18.21
C THR A 230 12.62 29.58 17.57
N HIS A 231 12.34 29.65 16.26
CA HIS A 231 12.18 30.86 15.47
C HIS A 231 10.81 30.91 14.75
N PRO A 232 9.70 31.06 15.49
CA PRO A 232 8.37 31.01 14.90
C PRO A 232 8.10 32.21 13.98
N PHE A 233 7.87 31.96 12.68
CA PHE A 233 7.43 33.00 11.72
C PHE A 233 6.04 33.59 12.01
N ASN A 234 5.28 32.98 12.91
CA ASN A 234 4.00 33.42 13.44
C ASN A 234 4.09 33.45 14.97
N THR A 235 4.35 34.64 15.52
CA THR A 235 4.64 34.88 16.94
C THR A 235 3.68 34.12 17.87
N GLU A 236 4.22 33.56 18.95
CA GLU A 236 3.52 32.74 19.96
C GLU A 236 2.96 31.39 19.49
N ASN A 237 2.94 31.09 18.19
CA ASN A 237 2.45 29.80 17.70
C ASN A 237 3.58 28.84 17.34
N LYS A 238 3.78 27.82 18.19
CA LYS A 238 4.76 26.74 17.98
C LYS A 238 4.14 25.44 17.44
N LYS A 239 2.84 25.43 17.16
CA LYS A 239 2.12 24.22 16.76
C LYS A 239 2.44 23.87 15.30
N VAL A 240 2.60 22.58 15.04
CA VAL A 240 2.76 22.02 13.70
C VAL A 240 1.75 20.90 13.51
N ILE A 241 1.19 20.80 12.31
CA ILE A 241 0.39 19.67 11.89
C ILE A 241 1.11 19.04 10.71
N ILE A 242 1.43 17.75 10.85
CA ILE A 242 2.13 16.98 9.82
C ILE A 242 1.08 16.11 9.14
N PHE A 243 1.02 16.23 7.82
CA PHE A 243 0.23 15.35 6.98
C PHE A 243 1.20 14.56 6.12
N THR A 244 0.93 13.27 5.97
CA THR A 244 1.54 12.47 4.92
C THR A 244 0.51 12.33 3.81
N ALA A 245 0.95 12.50 2.58
CA ALA A 245 0.11 12.34 1.41
C ALA A 245 0.98 11.78 0.30
N PHE A 246 0.51 10.75 -0.38
CA PHE A 246 1.15 10.28 -1.60
C PHE A 246 0.59 11.06 -2.79
N ALA A 247 1.42 11.87 -3.43
CA ALA A 247 1.06 12.46 -4.71
C ALA A 247 1.37 11.41 -5.79
N GLY A 248 0.34 10.84 -6.42
CA GLY A 248 0.56 9.95 -7.55
C GLY A 248 1.28 10.69 -8.67
N TYR A 249 2.54 10.34 -8.92
CA TYR A 249 3.18 10.65 -10.18
C TYR A 249 2.54 9.73 -11.22
N CYS A 250 1.77 10.33 -12.14
CA CYS A 250 1.20 9.71 -13.33
C CYS A 250 2.30 9.18 -14.26
#